data_AF-A0A9E0HKK7-F1
#
_entry.id   AF-A0A9E0HKK7-F1
#
_cell.length_a   1.000
_cell.length_b   1.000
_cell.length_c   1.000
_cell.angle_alpha   90.00
_cell.angle_beta   90.00
_cell.angle_gamma   90.00
#
_symmetry.space_group_name_H-M   'P 1'
#
loop_
_entity.id
_entity.type
_entity.pdbx_description
1 polymer ?
#
loop_
_entity_poly.entity_id
_entity_poly.type
_entity_poly.pdbx_seq_one_letter_code
_entity_poly.pdbx_strand_id
1 'polypeptide(L)'
;MGIIATKGFQYRGVPKDLIAHLRQHHRQLDTFVETGTNIGATAYWASEVFKQVVTIEFAQELYDRLDQSRKNIRFVLGDSSEMMPSLLSDHAIVYLDAHYSSGETHNSYPLLKELKHVNGSGLKDLVVIVDDARFCSATWNDETYGELPEVVGLLSNGGQRYVTLMDDMLVAVPREMEKTVRDFYNKRSKELWAQYEKDSTPNVVKAAAKKLLGR
;
A
#
# COMPACT_ATOMS: atom_id res chain seq x y z
N MET A 1 2.56 -19.35 20.27
CA MET A 1 1.52 -18.29 20.29
C MET A 1 1.69 -17.47 19.02
N GLY A 2 0.73 -17.55 18.10
CA GLY A 2 0.68 -16.67 16.93
C GLY A 2 -0.53 -15.75 17.09
N ILE A 3 -0.41 -14.49 16.69
CA ILE A 3 -1.57 -13.66 16.40
C ILE A 3 -2.13 -14.22 15.10
N ILE A 4 -3.09 -15.13 15.22
CA ILE A 4 -3.87 -15.55 14.06
C ILE A 4 -4.90 -14.45 13.85
N ALA A 5 -4.55 -13.47 13.02
CA ALA A 5 -5.40 -12.39 12.56
C ALA A 5 -6.49 -12.88 11.58
N THR A 6 -7.07 -14.07 11.79
CA THR A 6 -7.94 -14.70 10.76
C THR A 6 -9.43 -14.45 10.93
N LYS A 7 -9.85 -13.69 11.95
CA LYS A 7 -11.22 -13.17 12.00
C LYS A 7 -11.20 -11.68 12.29
N GLY A 8 -11.00 -10.89 11.24
CA GLY A 8 -11.28 -9.45 11.28
C GLY A 8 -10.12 -8.51 10.95
N PHE A 9 -8.94 -9.01 10.60
CA PHE A 9 -7.89 -8.13 10.09
C PHE A 9 -8.14 -7.81 8.62
N GLN A 10 -9.08 -6.89 8.39
CA GLN A 10 -9.28 -6.21 7.12
C GLN A 10 -8.76 -4.80 7.31
N TYR A 11 -7.47 -4.60 7.09
CA TYR A 11 -7.02 -3.27 6.68
C TYR A 11 -7.65 -3.01 5.31
N ARG A 12 -8.42 -1.92 5.16
CA ARG A 12 -9.04 -1.56 3.89
C ARG A 12 -8.53 -0.19 3.48
N GLY A 13 -7.83 -0.13 2.36
CA GLY A 13 -7.30 1.09 1.75
C GLY A 13 -6.01 1.58 2.40
N VAL A 14 -5.52 2.72 1.90
CA VAL A 14 -4.18 3.31 2.15
C VAL A 14 -3.78 3.47 3.63
N PRO A 15 -2.47 3.33 4.00
CA PRO A 15 -1.99 3.43 5.38
C PRO A 15 -1.93 4.87 5.91
N LYS A 16 -3.11 5.47 6.18
CA LYS A 16 -3.27 6.90 6.54
C LYS A 16 -2.38 7.36 7.69
N ASP A 17 -2.28 6.57 8.76
CA ASP A 17 -1.47 6.89 9.94
C ASP A 17 0.04 6.90 9.63
N LEU A 18 0.50 5.95 8.81
CA LEU A 18 1.89 5.90 8.36
C LEU A 18 2.18 7.09 7.45
N ILE A 19 1.29 7.40 6.50
CA ILE A 19 1.44 8.55 5.61
C ILE A 19 1.52 9.85 6.41
N ALA A 20 0.62 10.05 7.37
CA ALA A 20 0.65 11.22 8.25
C ALA A 20 1.98 11.30 9.01
N HIS A 21 2.46 10.17 9.54
CA HIS A 21 3.73 10.11 10.25
C HIS A 21 4.92 10.45 9.33
N LEU A 22 4.97 9.87 8.12
CA LEU A 22 6.01 10.17 7.13
C LEU A 22 6.03 11.66 6.79
N ARG A 23 4.88 12.27 6.47
CA ARG A 23 4.80 13.70 6.13
C ARG A 23 5.17 14.63 7.29
N GLN A 24 4.86 14.23 8.53
CA GLN A 24 5.26 14.99 9.72
C GLN A 24 6.79 15.10 9.83
N HIS A 25 7.51 14.03 9.47
CA HIS A 25 8.96 13.94 9.54
C HIS A 25 9.66 14.36 8.23
N HIS A 26 8.96 14.31 7.09
CA HIS A 26 9.47 14.58 5.74
C HIS A 26 8.49 15.49 5.01
N ARG A 27 8.53 16.79 5.34
CA ARG A 27 7.55 17.79 4.89
C ARG A 27 7.56 18.05 3.38
N GLN A 28 8.60 17.62 2.68
CA GLN A 28 8.70 17.68 1.23
C GLN A 28 7.80 16.67 0.52
N LEU A 29 7.27 15.66 1.23
CA LEU A 29 6.31 14.69 0.71
C LEU A 29 4.94 15.35 0.46
N ASP A 30 4.81 16.01 -0.68
CA ASP A 30 3.67 16.85 -1.03
C ASP A 30 2.84 16.33 -2.22
N THR A 31 3.34 15.28 -2.88
CA THR A 31 2.66 14.63 -4.02
C THR A 31 2.22 13.22 -3.64
N PHE A 32 1.00 12.85 -4.01
CA PHE A 32 0.48 11.50 -3.91
C PHE A 32 0.14 10.98 -5.31
N VAL A 33 0.60 9.79 -5.65
CA VAL A 33 0.29 9.10 -6.90
C VAL A 33 -0.35 7.77 -6.52
N GLU A 34 -1.57 7.50 -6.98
CA GLU A 34 -2.18 6.18 -6.84
C GLU A 34 -2.50 5.54 -8.19
N THR A 35 -2.47 4.22 -8.22
CA THR A 35 -3.01 3.40 -9.31
C THR A 35 -4.20 2.61 -8.78
N GLY A 36 -5.29 2.54 -9.54
CA GLY A 36 -6.55 1.95 -9.10
C GLY A 36 -7.45 2.95 -8.35
N THR A 37 -8.10 3.85 -9.08
CA THR A 37 -8.93 4.92 -8.48
C THR A 37 -10.23 4.39 -7.87
N ASN A 38 -10.87 3.44 -8.54
CA ASN A 38 -12.19 2.91 -8.20
C ASN A 38 -13.21 4.05 -8.02
N ILE A 39 -13.95 4.08 -6.90
CA ILE A 39 -14.88 5.16 -6.54
C ILE A 39 -14.20 6.45 -6.04
N GLY A 40 -12.87 6.54 -6.08
CA GLY A 40 -12.09 7.73 -5.73
C GLY A 40 -11.86 7.97 -4.23
N ALA A 41 -12.25 7.06 -3.35
CA ALA A 41 -12.17 7.27 -1.89
C ALA A 41 -10.75 7.61 -1.39
N THR A 42 -9.74 6.93 -1.93
CA THR A 42 -8.32 7.17 -1.58
C THR A 42 -7.85 8.50 -2.16
N ALA A 43 -8.04 8.76 -3.46
CA ALA A 43 -7.69 10.03 -4.10
C ALA A 43 -8.33 11.24 -3.42
N TYR A 44 -9.61 11.15 -3.05
CA TYR A 44 -10.33 12.23 -2.36
C TYR A 44 -9.76 12.49 -0.97
N TRP A 45 -9.46 11.45 -0.20
CA TRP A 45 -8.77 11.63 1.07
C TRP A 45 -7.38 12.24 0.87
N ALA A 46 -6.61 11.75 -0.09
CA ALA A 46 -5.27 12.25 -0.39
C ALA A 46 -5.30 13.73 -0.78
N SER A 47 -6.35 14.18 -1.46
CA SER A 47 -6.48 15.59 -1.88
C SER A 47 -6.63 16.58 -0.71
N GLU A 48 -7.05 16.11 0.46
CA GLU A 48 -7.10 16.94 1.68
C GLU A 48 -5.75 16.98 2.40
N VAL A 49 -4.82 16.09 2.03
CA VAL A 49 -3.53 15.88 2.70
C VAL A 49 -2.40 16.45 1.87
N PHE A 50 -2.40 16.21 0.56
CA PHE A 50 -1.31 16.51 -0.36
C PHE A 50 -1.59 17.74 -1.22
N LYS A 51 -0.52 18.42 -1.67
CA LYS A 51 -0.64 19.56 -2.57
C LYS A 51 -1.06 19.13 -3.97
N GLN A 52 -0.61 17.96 -4.40
CA GLN A 52 -0.93 17.38 -5.70
C GLN A 52 -1.26 15.91 -5.53
N VAL A 53 -2.33 15.47 -6.19
CA VAL A 53 -2.73 14.07 -6.27
C VAL A 53 -2.81 13.69 -7.73
N VAL A 54 -2.27 12.54 -8.09
CA VAL A 54 -2.51 11.88 -9.37
C VAL A 54 -3.18 10.55 -9.08
N THR A 55 -4.24 10.23 -9.80
CA THR A 55 -4.89 8.92 -9.72
C THR A 55 -5.13 8.38 -11.12
N ILE A 56 -4.88 7.08 -11.32
CA ILE A 56 -4.99 6.40 -12.60
C ILE A 56 -6.06 5.31 -12.50
N GLU A 57 -7.12 5.43 -13.30
CA GLU A 57 -8.20 4.44 -13.42
C GLU A 57 -8.16 3.80 -14.80
N PHE A 58 -8.31 2.49 -14.87
CA PHE A 58 -8.38 1.77 -16.14
C PHE A 58 -9.80 1.73 -16.70
N ALA A 59 -10.78 1.48 -15.83
CA ALA A 59 -12.15 1.24 -16.25
C ALA A 59 -12.85 2.57 -16.56
N GLN A 60 -13.18 2.78 -17.84
CA GLN A 60 -13.93 3.96 -18.31
C GLN A 60 -15.18 4.20 -17.47
N GLU A 61 -15.94 3.15 -17.16
CA GLU A 61 -17.19 3.26 -16.41
C GLU A 61 -16.99 3.76 -14.97
N LEU A 62 -15.91 3.36 -14.31
CA LEU A 62 -15.56 3.87 -12.97
C LEU A 62 -15.06 5.31 -13.08
N TYR A 63 -14.19 5.59 -14.06
CA TYR A 63 -13.66 6.91 -14.32
C TYR A 63 -14.75 7.97 -14.57
N ASP A 64 -15.77 7.62 -15.37
CA ASP A 64 -16.89 8.50 -15.70
C ASP A 64 -17.78 8.82 -14.49
N ARG A 65 -17.75 7.98 -13.45
CA ARG A 65 -18.52 8.17 -12.20
C ARG A 65 -17.77 9.05 -11.19
N LEU A 66 -16.51 9.40 -11.44
CA LEU A 66 -15.70 10.21 -10.52
C LEU A 66 -16.17 11.67 -10.49
N ASP A 67 -16.29 12.22 -9.28
CA ASP A 67 -16.33 13.67 -9.09
C ASP A 67 -14.94 14.27 -9.32
N GLN A 68 -14.78 14.95 -10.46
CA GLN A 68 -13.53 15.60 -10.88
C GLN A 68 -13.50 17.11 -10.55
N SER A 69 -14.34 17.55 -9.60
CA SER A 69 -14.41 18.97 -9.20
C SER A 69 -13.15 19.46 -8.47
N ARG A 70 -12.44 18.56 -7.76
CA ARG A 70 -11.22 18.88 -6.99
C ARG A 70 -10.03 19.21 -7.90
N LYS A 71 -9.54 20.44 -7.82
CA LYS A 71 -8.51 20.99 -8.73
C LYS A 71 -7.09 20.49 -8.48
N ASN A 72 -6.79 20.00 -7.27
CA ASN A 72 -5.48 19.43 -6.94
C ASN A 72 -5.38 17.93 -7.25
N ILE A 73 -6.44 17.32 -7.80
CA ILE A 73 -6.40 15.94 -8.31
C ILE A 73 -6.30 15.98 -9.83
N ARG A 74 -5.29 15.30 -10.36
CA ARG A 74 -5.18 14.95 -11.77
C ARG A 74 -5.71 13.53 -11.95
N PHE A 75 -6.93 13.42 -12.47
CA PHE A 75 -7.53 12.16 -12.88
C PHE A 75 -6.96 11.74 -14.24
N VAL A 76 -6.58 10.49 -14.36
CA VAL A 76 -6.05 9.91 -15.59
C VAL A 76 -6.79 8.61 -15.89
N LEU A 77 -7.37 8.52 -17.07
CA LEU A 77 -7.91 7.28 -17.60
C LEU A 77 -6.82 6.55 -18.39
N GLY A 78 -6.56 5.29 -18.08
CA GLY A 78 -5.66 4.42 -18.84
C GLY A 78 -5.04 3.29 -18.01
N ASP A 79 -4.25 2.45 -18.68
CA ASP A 79 -3.45 1.42 -18.01
C ASP A 79 -2.31 2.09 -17.23
N SER A 80 -2.24 1.84 -15.92
CA SER A 80 -1.21 2.42 -15.06
C SER A 80 0.20 1.97 -15.44
N SER A 81 0.35 0.78 -16.03
CA SER A 81 1.61 0.30 -16.57
C SER A 81 2.09 1.09 -17.79
N GLU A 82 1.22 1.85 -18.45
CA GLU A 82 1.57 2.72 -19.57
C GLU A 82 1.64 4.20 -19.16
N MET A 83 0.71 4.64 -18.30
CA MET A 83 0.54 6.06 -17.98
C MET A 83 1.50 6.57 -16.92
N MET A 84 1.86 5.74 -15.94
CA MET A 84 2.60 6.15 -14.74
C MET A 84 3.95 6.84 -14.99
N PRO A 85 4.79 6.45 -15.99
CA PRO A 85 6.11 7.08 -16.18
C PRO A 85 6.08 8.60 -16.30
N SER A 86 5.03 9.14 -16.93
CA SER A 86 4.86 10.59 -17.16
C SER A 86 4.24 11.35 -15.98
N LEU A 87 3.84 10.62 -14.94
CA LEU A 87 3.02 11.11 -13.82
C LEU A 87 3.75 11.05 -12.48
N LEU A 88 4.89 10.35 -12.41
CA LEU A 88 5.73 10.33 -11.23
C LEU A 88 6.39 11.70 -11.01
N SER A 89 6.55 12.06 -9.74
CA SER A 89 7.24 13.27 -9.30
C SER A 89 8.12 12.93 -8.12
N ASP A 90 9.22 13.66 -7.93
CA ASP A 90 10.07 13.44 -6.76
C ASP A 90 9.33 13.83 -5.47
N HIS A 91 9.82 13.34 -4.34
CA HIS A 91 9.17 13.54 -3.04
C HIS A 91 7.68 13.15 -3.05
N ALA A 92 7.35 12.03 -3.71
CA ALA A 92 6.00 11.52 -3.80
C ALA A 92 5.81 10.24 -2.95
N ILE A 93 4.58 10.05 -2.49
CA ILE A 93 4.10 8.74 -2.06
C ILE A 93 3.37 8.11 -3.24
N VAL A 94 3.85 6.95 -3.69
CA VAL A 94 3.28 6.15 -4.78
C VAL A 94 2.58 4.95 -4.15
N TYR A 95 1.25 4.90 -4.27
CA TYR A 95 0.41 3.80 -3.78
C TYR A 95 -0.07 2.94 -4.96
N LEU A 96 0.34 1.69 -5.01
CA LEU A 96 0.05 0.76 -6.10
C LEU A 96 -1.09 -0.17 -5.68
N ASP A 97 -2.27 0.05 -6.25
CA ASP A 97 -3.55 -0.61 -5.90
C ASP A 97 -4.42 -0.89 -7.15
N ALA A 98 -3.82 -0.93 -8.34
CA ALA A 98 -4.52 -1.19 -9.61
C ALA A 98 -4.77 -2.68 -9.91
N HIS A 99 -4.75 -3.55 -8.90
CA HIS A 99 -4.93 -4.98 -9.11
C HIS A 99 -6.40 -5.35 -9.36
N TYR A 100 -6.62 -6.50 -10.00
CA TYR A 100 -7.97 -7.04 -10.15
C TYR A 100 -8.61 -7.25 -8.75
N SER A 101 -9.83 -6.73 -8.56
CA SER A 101 -10.58 -6.91 -7.31
C SER A 101 -11.98 -7.48 -7.56
N SER A 102 -12.69 -7.05 -8.60
CA SER A 102 -13.95 -7.65 -9.09
C SER A 102 -14.52 -6.88 -10.29
N GLY A 103 -15.36 -7.54 -11.09
CA GLY A 103 -16.28 -6.86 -12.02
C GLY A 103 -15.56 -5.97 -13.06
N GLU A 104 -15.84 -4.67 -13.03
CA GLU A 104 -15.34 -3.65 -13.97
C GLU A 104 -13.84 -3.32 -13.81
N THR A 105 -13.15 -3.82 -12.76
CA THR A 105 -11.72 -3.49 -12.50
C THR A 105 -10.75 -4.12 -13.50
N HIS A 106 -9.53 -3.57 -13.57
CA HIS A 106 -8.44 -4.03 -14.43
C HIS A 106 -8.29 -5.56 -14.38
N ASN A 107 -8.43 -6.23 -15.52
CA ASN A 107 -8.41 -7.69 -15.61
C ASN A 107 -6.97 -8.26 -15.69
N SER A 108 -6.04 -7.62 -14.97
CA SER A 108 -4.59 -7.93 -15.01
C SER A 108 -3.87 -7.28 -13.81
N TYR A 109 -2.64 -7.71 -13.53
CA TYR A 109 -1.78 -7.23 -12.44
C TYR A 109 -0.62 -6.34 -12.96
N PRO A 110 -0.79 -4.99 -13.01
CA PRO A 110 0.23 -4.10 -13.57
C PRO A 110 1.49 -3.94 -12.68
N LEU A 111 1.46 -4.47 -11.45
CA LEU A 111 2.44 -4.22 -10.39
C LEU A 111 3.91 -4.34 -10.82
N LEU A 112 4.30 -5.44 -11.46
CA LEU A 112 5.70 -5.65 -11.84
C LEU A 112 6.17 -4.63 -12.89
N LYS A 113 5.30 -4.22 -13.81
CA LYS A 113 5.60 -3.16 -14.78
C LYS A 113 5.64 -1.81 -14.07
N GLU A 114 4.70 -1.52 -13.19
CA GLU A 114 4.70 -0.28 -12.40
C GLU A 114 6.01 -0.13 -11.61
N LEU A 115 6.41 -1.15 -10.85
CA LEU A 115 7.66 -1.11 -10.08
C LEU A 115 8.89 -0.90 -10.97
N LYS A 116 8.92 -1.46 -12.18
CA LYS A 116 9.98 -1.20 -13.16
C LYS A 116 10.00 0.26 -13.61
N HIS A 117 8.84 0.88 -13.83
CA HIS A 117 8.76 2.31 -14.14
C HIS A 117 9.17 3.20 -12.98
N VAL A 118 8.76 2.88 -11.75
CA VAL A 118 9.22 3.57 -10.54
C VAL A 118 10.74 3.55 -10.45
N ASN A 119 11.37 2.40 -10.68
CA ASN A 119 12.83 2.25 -10.64
C ASN A 119 13.52 2.92 -11.84
N GLY A 120 12.91 2.90 -13.02
CA GLY A 120 13.42 3.53 -14.25
C GLY A 120 13.28 5.05 -14.29
N SER A 121 12.49 5.64 -13.40
CA SER A 121 12.25 7.10 -13.35
C SER A 121 13.49 7.93 -12.99
N GLY A 122 14.47 7.33 -12.31
CA GLY A 122 15.63 8.04 -11.75
C GLY A 122 15.32 8.92 -10.53
N LEU A 123 14.06 8.98 -10.10
CA LEU A 123 13.63 9.71 -8.90
C LEU A 123 14.08 8.97 -7.65
N LYS A 124 14.61 9.72 -6.68
CA LYS A 124 15.28 9.14 -5.49
C LYS A 124 14.39 9.16 -4.26
N ASP A 125 13.54 10.16 -4.12
CA ASP A 125 12.80 10.42 -2.89
C ASP A 125 11.35 9.95 -3.02
N LEU A 126 11.17 8.73 -3.53
CA LEU A 126 9.89 8.05 -3.65
C LEU A 126 9.66 7.10 -2.49
N VAL A 127 8.54 7.31 -1.79
CA VAL A 127 7.93 6.29 -0.92
C VAL A 127 6.99 5.46 -1.78
N VAL A 128 7.14 4.15 -1.78
CA VAL A 128 6.31 3.22 -2.55
C VAL A 128 5.56 2.32 -1.57
N ILE A 129 4.26 2.20 -1.76
CA ILE A 129 3.38 1.36 -0.93
C ILE A 129 2.61 0.47 -1.91
N VAL A 130 2.74 -0.84 -1.75
CA VAL A 130 2.01 -1.85 -2.53
C VAL A 130 0.93 -2.44 -1.63
N ASP A 131 -0.32 -2.36 -2.05
CA ASP A 131 -1.44 -2.94 -1.30
C ASP A 131 -1.54 -4.46 -1.48
N ASP A 132 -2.31 -5.12 -0.62
CA ASP A 132 -2.68 -6.53 -0.77
C ASP A 132 -1.49 -7.51 -0.94
N ALA A 133 -0.43 -7.31 -0.16
CA ALA A 133 0.77 -8.13 -0.16
C ALA A 133 0.50 -9.63 0.09
N ARG A 134 -0.62 -9.98 0.74
CA ARG A 134 -1.10 -11.36 0.88
C ARG A 134 -1.31 -12.09 -0.45
N PHE A 135 -1.49 -11.36 -1.56
CA PHE A 135 -1.68 -11.93 -2.89
C PHE A 135 -0.38 -12.10 -3.68
N CYS A 136 0.78 -11.75 -3.12
CA CYS A 136 2.06 -12.18 -3.72
C CYS A 136 2.05 -13.71 -3.95
N SER A 137 2.54 -14.12 -5.12
CA SER A 137 2.53 -15.49 -5.63
C SER A 137 1.14 -16.08 -5.94
N ALA A 138 0.05 -15.33 -5.77
CA ALA A 138 -1.27 -15.75 -6.23
C ALA A 138 -1.42 -15.54 -7.75
N THR A 139 -2.09 -16.47 -8.40
CA THR A 139 -2.41 -16.41 -9.84
C THR A 139 -3.92 -16.26 -10.02
N TRP A 140 -4.31 -15.33 -10.88
CA TRP A 140 -5.69 -15.11 -11.29
C TRP A 140 -5.71 -14.72 -12.77
N ASN A 141 -6.67 -15.25 -13.55
CA ASN A 141 -6.77 -15.01 -14.99
C ASN A 141 -5.44 -15.23 -15.76
N ASP A 142 -4.74 -16.32 -15.45
CA ASP A 142 -3.44 -16.68 -16.04
C ASP A 142 -2.31 -15.66 -15.82
N GLU A 143 -2.51 -14.72 -14.90
CA GLU A 143 -1.50 -13.75 -14.48
C GLU A 143 -1.19 -13.89 -12.99
N THR A 144 0.09 -13.77 -12.65
CA THR A 144 0.55 -13.80 -11.26
C THR A 144 0.76 -12.38 -10.77
N TYR A 145 0.25 -12.06 -9.59
CA TYR A 145 0.41 -10.75 -8.95
C TYR A 145 1.89 -10.30 -8.87
N GLY A 146 2.76 -11.27 -8.64
CA GLY A 146 4.21 -11.14 -8.57
C GLY A 146 4.76 -12.03 -7.46
N GLU A 147 5.88 -12.70 -7.70
CA GLU A 147 6.52 -13.50 -6.65
C GLU A 147 7.07 -12.59 -5.56
N LEU A 148 6.85 -12.91 -4.28
CA LEU A 148 7.28 -12.04 -3.18
C LEU A 148 8.77 -11.63 -3.25
N PRO A 149 9.73 -12.53 -3.55
CA PRO A 149 11.13 -12.14 -3.72
C PRO A 149 11.38 -11.17 -4.87
N GLU A 150 10.62 -11.28 -5.97
CA GLU A 150 10.72 -10.39 -7.13
C GLU A 150 10.19 -9.00 -6.77
N VAL A 151 8.99 -8.94 -6.17
CA VAL A 151 8.37 -7.68 -5.72
C VAL A 151 9.28 -6.96 -4.72
N VAL A 152 9.79 -7.67 -3.71
CA VAL A 152 10.73 -7.11 -2.72
C VAL A 152 12.05 -6.67 -3.37
N GLY A 153 12.55 -7.43 -4.34
CA GLY A 153 13.76 -7.08 -5.09
C GLY A 153 13.61 -5.77 -5.87
N LEU A 154 12.48 -5.61 -6.57
CA LEU A 154 12.14 -4.38 -7.28
C LEU A 154 11.94 -3.21 -6.31
N LEU A 155 11.19 -3.41 -5.21
CA LEU A 155 10.97 -2.38 -4.19
C LEU A 155 12.28 -1.88 -3.58
N SER A 156 13.20 -2.80 -3.28
CA SER A 156 14.53 -2.50 -2.71
C SER A 156 15.38 -1.63 -3.64
N ASN A 157 15.18 -1.74 -4.96
CA ASN A 157 15.91 -1.02 -6.00
C ASN A 157 17.44 -1.05 -5.77
N GLY A 158 18.00 -2.27 -5.68
CA GLY A 158 19.43 -2.44 -5.41
C GLY A 158 19.87 -2.00 -4.01
N GLY A 159 18.96 -1.93 -3.04
CA GLY A 159 19.22 -1.54 -1.66
C GLY A 159 19.04 -0.04 -1.37
N GLN A 160 18.68 0.77 -2.37
CA GLN A 160 18.42 2.20 -2.21
C GLN A 160 17.19 2.51 -1.35
N ARG A 161 16.25 1.56 -1.26
CA ARG A 161 15.09 1.67 -0.38
C ARG A 161 15.15 0.65 0.76
N TYR A 162 14.70 1.07 1.93
CA TYR A 162 14.34 0.17 3.02
C TYR A 162 12.96 -0.42 2.72
N VAL A 163 12.83 -1.75 2.74
CA VAL A 163 11.58 -2.46 2.48
C VAL A 163 11.11 -3.15 3.75
N THR A 164 9.81 -3.06 4.04
CA THR A 164 9.17 -3.75 5.16
C THR A 164 7.76 -4.19 4.79
N LEU A 165 7.30 -5.28 5.40
CA LEU A 165 5.90 -5.67 5.38
C LEU A 165 5.25 -5.07 6.64
N MET A 166 4.29 -4.16 6.43
CA MET A 166 3.47 -3.60 7.49
C MET A 166 2.04 -4.02 7.26
N ASP A 167 1.47 -4.76 8.21
CA ASP A 167 0.12 -5.30 8.11
C ASP A 167 -0.01 -6.18 6.86
N ASP A 168 -0.66 -5.68 5.81
CA ASP A 168 -0.84 -6.35 4.52
C ASP A 168 -0.23 -5.55 3.35
N MET A 169 0.66 -4.63 3.65
CA MET A 169 1.25 -3.73 2.66
C MET A 169 2.76 -3.88 2.64
N LEU A 170 3.33 -3.95 1.44
CA LEU A 170 4.77 -3.80 1.28
C LEU A 170 5.08 -2.31 1.15
N VAL A 171 5.87 -1.80 2.10
CA VAL A 171 6.28 -0.41 2.16
C VAL A 171 7.76 -0.34 1.84
N ALA A 172 8.12 0.48 0.85
CA ALA A 172 9.48 0.81 0.52
C ALA A 172 9.72 2.32 0.64
N VAL A 173 10.73 2.72 1.39
CA VAL A 173 11.07 4.14 1.60
C VAL A 173 12.54 4.41 1.31
N PRO A 174 12.92 5.64 0.94
CA PRO A 174 14.34 6.03 0.88
C PRO A 174 15.04 5.71 2.20
N ARG A 175 16.33 5.31 2.15
CA ARG A 175 17.07 4.86 3.35
C ARG A 175 17.09 5.87 4.49
N GLU A 176 17.08 7.16 4.19
CA GLU A 176 16.97 8.24 5.17
C GLU A 176 15.66 8.20 5.99
N MET A 177 14.59 7.63 5.44
CA MET A 177 13.29 7.48 6.10
C MET A 177 13.15 6.16 6.87
N GLU A 178 14.13 5.24 6.78
CA GLU A 178 14.09 3.90 7.40
C GLU A 178 13.79 3.98 8.90
N LYS A 179 14.47 4.87 9.63
CA LYS A 179 14.24 5.05 11.06
C LYS A 179 12.81 5.49 11.37
N THR A 180 12.25 6.37 10.54
CA THR A 180 10.88 6.90 10.72
C THR A 180 9.86 5.76 10.60
N VAL A 181 9.98 4.93 9.56
CA VAL A 181 9.08 3.78 9.35
C VAL A 181 9.25 2.72 10.43
N ARG A 182 10.49 2.39 10.81
CA ARG A 182 10.76 1.40 11.86
C ARG A 182 10.21 1.82 13.21
N ASP A 183 10.39 3.08 13.60
CA ASP A 183 9.88 3.60 14.87
C ASP A 183 8.34 3.56 14.90
N PHE A 184 7.69 3.97 13.81
CA PHE A 184 6.24 3.86 13.65
C PHE A 184 5.77 2.41 13.79
N TYR A 185 6.38 1.49 13.04
CA TYR A 185 5.98 0.09 13.06
C TYR A 185 6.22 -0.58 14.42
N ASN A 186 7.35 -0.28 15.06
CA ASN A 186 7.65 -0.76 16.41
C ASN A 186 6.62 -0.30 17.44
N LYS A 187 6.19 0.97 17.34
CA LYS A 187 5.12 1.50 18.21
C LYS A 187 3.80 0.78 17.94
N ARG A 188 3.37 0.71 16.68
CA ARG A 188 2.13 0.03 16.27
C ARG A 188 2.11 -1.44 16.69
N SER A 189 3.22 -2.15 16.50
CA SER A 189 3.35 -3.56 16.89
C SER A 189 3.15 -3.74 18.40
N LYS A 190 3.74 -2.88 19.24
CA LYS A 190 3.53 -2.92 20.70
C LYS A 190 2.07 -2.65 21.08
N GLU A 191 1.40 -1.73 20.39
CA GLU A 191 -0.02 -1.44 20.60
C GLU A 191 -0.90 -2.63 20.23
N LEU A 192 -0.64 -3.30 19.09
CA LEU A 192 -1.34 -4.52 18.68
C LEU A 192 -1.13 -5.67 19.67
N TRP A 193 0.10 -5.85 20.17
CA TRP A 193 0.38 -6.85 21.22
C TRP A 193 -0.39 -6.56 22.50
N ALA A 194 -0.40 -5.31 22.97
CA ALA A 194 -1.16 -4.92 24.15
C ALA A 194 -2.67 -5.10 23.98
N GLN A 195 -3.21 -4.90 22.77
CA GLN A 195 -4.61 -5.20 22.45
C GLN A 195 -4.88 -6.70 22.49
N TYR A 196 -4.02 -7.52 21.88
CA TYR A 196 -4.15 -8.98 21.87
C TYR A 196 -4.08 -9.61 23.28
N GLU A 197 -3.26 -9.06 24.17
CA GLU A 197 -3.20 -9.47 25.56
C GLU A 197 -4.51 -9.19 26.32
N LYS A 198 -5.17 -8.07 26.00
CA LYS A 198 -6.47 -7.68 26.57
C LYS A 198 -7.65 -8.38 25.91
N ASP A 199 -7.47 -8.95 24.73
CA ASP A 199 -8.52 -9.66 24.00
C ASP A 199 -8.96 -10.93 24.75
N SER A 200 -10.16 -10.84 25.33
CA SER A 200 -10.83 -11.89 26.09
C SER A 200 -11.67 -12.83 25.21
N THR A 201 -11.63 -12.67 23.88
CA THR A 201 -12.36 -13.54 22.95
C THR A 201 -11.98 -15.00 23.20
N PRO A 202 -12.97 -15.92 23.34
CA PRO A 202 -12.70 -17.34 23.56
C PRO A 202 -11.86 -17.92 22.41
N ASN A 203 -10.57 -18.07 22.64
CA ASN A 203 -9.65 -18.68 21.70
C ASN A 203 -9.47 -20.14 22.11
N VAL A 204 -9.91 -21.07 21.27
CA VAL A 204 -9.83 -22.52 21.48
C VAL A 204 -8.39 -22.94 21.81
N VAL A 205 -7.40 -22.24 21.26
CA VAL A 205 -5.97 -22.40 21.55
C VAL A 205 -5.58 -21.83 22.92
N LYS A 206 -6.07 -20.64 23.33
CA LYS A 206 -5.85 -20.11 24.70
C LYS A 206 -6.48 -21.05 25.75
N ALA A 207 -7.67 -21.60 25.47
CA ALA A 207 -8.35 -22.55 26.35
C ALA A 207 -7.61 -23.90 26.44
N ALA A 208 -7.13 -24.43 25.31
CA ALA A 208 -6.32 -25.65 25.27
C ALA A 208 -4.96 -25.46 25.95
N ALA A 209 -4.28 -24.32 25.75
CA ALA A 209 -3.01 -24.00 26.40
C ALA A 209 -3.17 -23.85 27.92
N LYS A 210 -4.26 -23.21 28.38
CA LYS A 210 -4.58 -23.09 29.81
C LYS A 210 -4.81 -24.48 30.45
N LYS A 211 -5.54 -25.36 29.76
CA LYS A 211 -5.77 -26.76 30.19
C LYS A 211 -4.49 -27.61 30.21
N LEU A 212 -3.55 -27.39 29.29
CA LEU A 212 -2.26 -28.10 29.22
C LEU A 212 -1.24 -27.60 30.25
N LEU A 213 -1.27 -26.31 30.61
CA LEU A 213 -0.29 -25.69 31.51
C LEU A 213 -0.72 -25.69 32.99
N GLY A 214 -1.86 -26.30 33.33
CA GLY A 214 -2.31 -26.47 34.71
C GLY A 214 -2.60 -25.15 35.46
N ARG A 215 -3.04 -24.11 34.76
CA ARG A 215 -3.46 -22.81 35.33
C ARG A 215 -4.92 -22.50 35.03
#